data_AF-A0A1V2ZBU0-F1
#
_entry.id   AF-A0A1V2ZBU0-F1
#
_cell.length_a   1.000
_cell.length_b   1.000
_cell.length_c   1.000
_cell.angle_alpha   90.00
_cell.angle_beta   90.00
_cell.angle_gamma   90.00
#
_symmetry.space_group_name_H-M   'P 1'
#
loop_
_entity.id
_entity.type
_entity.pdbx_description
1 polymer ?
#
loop_
_entity_poly.entity_id
_entity_poly.type
_entity_poly.pdbx_seq_one_letter_code
_entity_poly.pdbx_strand_id
1 'polypeptide(L)'
;MLDALASAPARRDVQSIRGALAEIGVGDDVRMLIRSPRYGLYGIEGVVGRAVGGELVVADVFLGTGTEVQSLALAAAPEAPAGECSVEGLQHGDPVRVTFSTPTLGTFAVSGPLTAGQDELLLVGSWIVANGGEVAPRVESVERLGLSVHSAHVPSPRAAKAE
;
A
#
# COMPACT_ATOMS: atom_id res chain seq x y z
N MET A 1 1.04 -9.63 -7.93
CA MET A 1 1.17 -8.86 -6.67
C MET A 1 0.01 -9.19 -5.74
N LEU A 2 -1.23 -9.05 -6.21
CA LEU A 2 -2.43 -9.36 -5.42
C LEU A 2 -2.48 -10.81 -4.91
N ASP A 3 -1.95 -11.78 -5.66
CA ASP A 3 -1.87 -13.19 -5.22
C ASP A 3 -1.06 -13.39 -3.92
N ALA A 4 -0.09 -12.50 -3.67
CA ALA A 4 0.70 -12.54 -2.45
C ALA A 4 -0.13 -12.19 -1.20
N LEU A 5 -1.22 -11.43 -1.36
CA LEU A 5 -2.16 -11.12 -0.28
C LEU A 5 -2.98 -12.35 0.13
N ALA A 6 -3.26 -13.28 -0.78
CA ALA A 6 -4.05 -14.48 -0.51
C ALA A 6 -3.21 -15.67 0.00
N SER A 7 -1.89 -15.62 -0.21
CA SER A 7 -0.97 -16.74 0.07
C SER A 7 -0.30 -16.61 1.43
N ALA A 8 0.19 -17.70 2.00
CA ALA A 8 0.99 -17.65 3.23
C ALA A 8 2.26 -16.78 3.07
N PRO A 9 2.79 -16.17 4.15
CA PRO A 9 4.04 -15.41 4.11
C PRO A 9 5.19 -16.21 3.49
N ALA A 10 5.71 -15.72 2.37
CA ALA A 10 6.90 -16.28 1.75
C ALA A 10 8.16 -15.63 2.32
N ARG A 11 9.29 -16.35 2.23
CA ARG A 11 10.60 -15.79 2.53
C ARG A 11 10.93 -14.70 1.51
N ARG A 12 11.49 -13.59 1.99
CA ARG A 12 11.97 -12.53 1.14
C ARG A 12 13.18 -12.96 0.30
N ASP A 13 13.11 -12.69 -1.01
CA ASP A 13 14.26 -12.78 -1.90
C ASP A 13 15.04 -11.47 -1.92
N VAL A 14 16.07 -11.39 -1.06
CA VAL A 14 16.91 -10.20 -0.93
C VAL A 14 17.73 -9.92 -2.19
N GLN A 15 18.13 -10.97 -2.92
CA GLN A 15 18.95 -10.83 -4.10
C GLN A 15 18.16 -10.18 -5.23
N SER A 16 16.93 -10.66 -5.45
CA SER A 16 16.01 -10.07 -6.44
C SER A 16 15.69 -8.61 -6.12
N ILE A 17 15.46 -8.27 -4.84
CA ILE A 17 15.20 -6.87 -4.43
C ILE A 17 16.41 -5.98 -4.71
N ARG A 18 17.63 -6.42 -4.37
CA ARG A 18 18.85 -5.65 -4.63
C ARG A 18 19.09 -5.46 -6.13
N GLY A 19 18.80 -6.48 -6.93
CA GLY A 19 18.85 -6.38 -8.39
C GLY A 19 17.90 -5.30 -8.92
N ALA A 20 16.62 -5.37 -8.53
CA ALA A 20 15.63 -4.37 -8.92
C ALA A 20 16.02 -2.94 -8.49
N LEU A 21 16.52 -2.76 -7.26
CA LEU A 21 16.98 -1.46 -6.76
C LEU A 21 18.12 -0.85 -7.59
N ALA A 22 18.95 -1.67 -8.23
CA ALA A 22 20.05 -1.19 -9.05
C ALA A 22 19.59 -0.68 -10.44
N GLU A 23 18.42 -1.13 -10.89
CA GLU A 23 17.84 -0.76 -12.20
C GLU A 23 16.87 0.41 -12.10
N ILE A 24 16.23 0.60 -10.94
CA ILE A 24 15.19 1.61 -10.73
C ILE A 24 15.77 3.02 -10.60
N GLY A 25 15.18 3.96 -11.34
CA GLY A 25 15.45 5.39 -11.30
C GLY A 25 14.19 6.23 -11.03
N VAL A 26 14.39 7.55 -10.92
CA VAL A 26 13.29 8.52 -10.79
C VAL A 26 12.48 8.54 -12.09
N GLY A 27 11.15 8.53 -11.96
CA GLY A 27 10.22 8.51 -13.08
C GLY A 27 9.78 7.12 -13.51
N ASP A 28 10.40 6.06 -13.00
CA ASP A 28 9.97 4.69 -13.27
C ASP A 28 8.67 4.37 -12.52
N ASP A 29 7.77 3.66 -13.18
CA ASP A 29 6.66 3.01 -12.50
C ASP A 29 7.16 1.74 -11.82
N VAL A 30 6.88 1.62 -10.53
CA VAL A 30 7.26 0.44 -9.74
C VAL A 30 6.06 -0.14 -9.01
N ARG A 31 6.17 -1.43 -8.73
CA ARG A 31 5.33 -2.13 -7.77
C ARG A 31 6.17 -2.69 -6.66
N MET A 32 5.73 -2.46 -5.44
CA MET A 32 6.43 -2.88 -4.22
C MET A 32 5.45 -3.58 -3.30
N LEU A 33 5.94 -4.59 -2.58
CA LEU A 33 5.19 -5.25 -1.51
C LEU A 33 5.90 -4.98 -0.19
N ILE A 34 5.17 -4.55 0.83
CA ILE A 34 5.68 -4.13 2.13
C ILE A 34 5.00 -4.96 3.20
N ARG A 35 5.78 -5.48 4.15
CA ARG A 35 5.30 -6.13 5.35
C ARG A 35 5.53 -5.20 6.54
N SER A 36 4.44 -4.64 7.06
CA SER A 36 4.43 -3.82 8.26
C SER A 36 3.74 -4.57 9.41
N PRO A 37 4.32 -4.59 10.62
CA PRO A 37 3.61 -5.08 11.81
C PRO A 37 2.32 -4.32 12.10
N ARG A 38 2.25 -3.04 11.70
CA ARG A 38 1.10 -2.16 11.99
C ARG A 38 0.03 -2.22 10.91
N TYR A 39 0.42 -2.41 9.66
CA TYR A 39 -0.50 -2.32 8.51
C TYR A 39 -0.66 -3.62 7.73
N GLY A 40 0.03 -4.69 8.14
CA GLY A 40 -0.04 -5.97 7.45
C GLY A 40 0.84 -6.04 6.21
N LEU A 41 0.48 -6.93 5.29
CA LEU A 41 1.08 -7.02 3.96
C LEU A 41 0.27 -6.15 3.00
N TYR A 42 0.92 -5.17 2.38
CA TYR A 42 0.28 -4.31 1.38
C TYR A 42 1.25 -4.02 0.23
N GLY A 43 0.69 -3.82 -0.96
CA GLY A 43 1.38 -3.42 -2.16
C GLY A 43 1.21 -1.94 -2.43
N ILE A 44 2.23 -1.34 -3.06
CA ILE A 44 2.20 0.03 -3.58
C ILE A 44 2.56 -0.05 -5.06
N GLU A 45 1.80 0.62 -5.90
CA GLU A 45 2.09 0.85 -7.31
C GLU A 45 2.14 2.36 -7.56
N GLY A 46 3.21 2.87 -8.17
CA GLY A 46 3.31 4.29 -8.46
C GLY A 46 4.67 4.68 -9.01
N VAL A 47 4.80 5.97 -9.29
CA VAL A 47 6.00 6.55 -9.88
C VAL A 47 7.06 6.79 -8.80
N VAL A 48 8.30 6.42 -9.11
CA VAL A 48 9.45 6.66 -8.25
C VAL A 48 9.79 8.15 -8.26
N GLY A 49 9.71 8.76 -7.08
CA GLY A 49 10.17 10.10 -6.81
C GLY A 49 11.52 10.12 -6.10
N ARG A 50 11.96 11.33 -5.75
CA ARG A 50 13.16 11.54 -4.94
C ARG A 50 12.80 12.34 -3.69
N ALA A 51 13.10 11.78 -2.53
CA ALA A 51 12.94 12.47 -1.27
C ALA A 51 13.98 13.60 -1.11
N VAL A 52 13.76 14.49 -0.14
CA VAL A 52 14.68 15.61 0.15
C VAL A 52 16.11 15.14 0.46
N GLY A 53 16.24 13.97 1.11
CA GLY A 53 17.53 13.34 1.40
C GLY A 53 18.23 12.68 0.19
N GLY A 54 17.62 12.72 -0.99
CA GLY A 54 18.16 12.14 -2.22
C GLY A 54 17.84 10.66 -2.43
N GLU A 55 17.23 9.99 -1.44
CA GLU A 55 16.76 8.61 -1.53
C GLU A 55 15.54 8.46 -2.45
N LEU A 56 15.45 7.31 -3.12
CA LEU A 56 14.29 6.98 -3.96
C LEU A 56 13.10 6.59 -3.09
N VAL A 57 11.92 7.10 -3.46
CA VAL A 57 10.68 6.93 -2.70
C VAL A 57 9.52 6.65 -3.64
N VAL A 58 8.56 5.84 -3.21
CA VAL A 58 7.25 5.68 -3.86
C VAL A 58 6.16 5.79 -2.79
N ALA A 59 5.17 6.66 -3.01
CA ALA A 59 4.07 6.90 -2.07
C ALA A 59 4.53 7.09 -0.60
N ASP A 60 5.57 7.91 -0.40
CA ASP A 60 6.21 8.20 0.90
C ASP A 60 6.96 7.03 1.56
N VAL A 61 7.16 5.91 0.84
CA VAL A 61 7.96 4.78 1.30
C VAL A 61 9.29 4.75 0.57
N PHE A 62 10.39 4.81 1.32
CA PHE A 62 11.74 4.69 0.76
C PHE A 62 11.95 3.30 0.16
N LEU A 63 12.44 3.22 -1.07
CA LEU A 63 12.75 1.94 -1.72
C LEU A 63 13.88 1.18 -0.99
N GLY A 64 14.74 1.94 -0.31
CA GLY A 64 15.88 1.43 0.45
C GLY A 64 15.56 0.90 1.86
N THR A 65 14.31 0.94 2.35
CA THR A 65 13.93 0.39 3.67
C THR A 65 13.93 -1.13 3.65
N GLY A 66 15.15 -1.67 3.64
CA GLY A 66 15.44 -3.03 3.22
C GLY A 66 14.94 -4.12 4.16
N THR A 67 14.26 -3.87 5.28
CA THR A 67 13.68 -4.91 6.15
C THR A 67 12.20 -5.16 5.89
N GLU A 68 11.44 -4.13 5.51
CA GLU A 68 9.98 -4.24 5.36
C GLU A 68 9.58 -4.60 3.93
N VAL A 69 10.36 -4.16 2.93
CA VAL A 69 10.15 -4.52 1.52
C VAL A 69 10.28 -6.03 1.35
N GLN A 70 9.24 -6.66 0.80
CA GLN A 70 9.15 -8.10 0.51
C GLN A 70 9.42 -8.44 -0.96
N SER A 71 9.09 -7.50 -1.86
CA SER A 71 9.40 -7.58 -3.28
C SER A 71 9.38 -6.19 -3.89
N LEU A 72 10.20 -5.97 -4.91
CA LEU A 72 10.24 -4.75 -5.70
C LEU A 72 10.46 -5.11 -7.16
N ALA A 73 9.72 -4.48 -8.07
CA ALA A 73 9.88 -4.66 -9.51
C ALA A 73 9.40 -3.41 -10.25
N LEU A 74 9.93 -3.19 -11.44
CA LEU A 74 9.32 -2.27 -12.40
C LEU A 74 7.89 -2.73 -12.72
N ALA A 75 7.00 -1.76 -12.90
CA ALA A 75 5.62 -1.95 -13.28
C ALA A 75 5.38 -1.41 -14.69
N ALA A 76 4.33 -1.90 -15.34
CA ALA A 76 3.77 -1.19 -16.48
C ALA A 76 3.09 0.09 -15.97
N ALA A 77 2.94 1.08 -16.85
CA ALA A 77 2.23 2.32 -16.53
C ALA A 77 0.86 2.00 -15.89
N PRO A 78 0.45 2.76 -14.85
CA PRO A 78 -0.74 2.45 -14.09
C PRO A 78 -1.99 2.46 -14.97
N GLU A 79 -2.83 1.46 -14.81
CA GLU A 79 -4.19 1.49 -15.34
C GLU A 79 -4.97 2.63 -14.66
N ALA A 80 -5.82 3.32 -15.43
CA ALA A 80 -6.66 4.40 -14.93
C ALA A 80 -7.50 3.92 -13.72
N PRO A 81 -7.78 4.79 -12.74
CA PRO A 81 -8.59 4.42 -11.59
C PRO A 81 -9.95 3.90 -12.05
N ALA A 82 -10.19 2.62 -11.79
CA ALA A 82 -11.46 1.96 -12.02
C ALA A 82 -12.06 1.65 -10.66
N GLY A 83 -13.07 2.41 -10.25
CA GLY A 83 -13.74 2.20 -8.98
C GLY A 83 -14.59 3.37 -8.57
N GLU A 84 -15.60 3.08 -7.75
CA GLU A 84 -16.39 4.11 -7.09
C GLU A 84 -15.61 4.68 -5.90
N CYS A 85 -15.91 5.93 -5.53
CA CYS A 85 -15.36 6.54 -4.33
C CYS A 85 -16.33 6.30 -3.17
N SER A 86 -16.42 5.04 -2.71
CA SER A 86 -17.27 4.64 -1.59
C SER A 86 -16.54 3.69 -0.65
N VAL A 87 -16.79 3.86 0.65
CA VAL A 87 -16.30 3.00 1.72
C VAL A 87 -17.43 2.26 2.45
N GLU A 88 -18.65 2.36 1.92
CA GLU A 88 -19.82 1.71 2.50
C GLU A 88 -19.64 0.18 2.54
N GLY A 89 -19.87 -0.42 3.69
CA GLY A 89 -19.74 -1.86 3.89
C GLY A 89 -18.31 -2.40 3.97
N LEU A 90 -17.28 -1.53 3.89
CA LEU A 90 -15.88 -1.92 4.07
C LEU A 90 -15.54 -2.05 5.56
N GLN A 91 -14.80 -3.09 5.89
CA GLN A 91 -14.43 -3.44 7.25
C GLN A 91 -12.94 -3.76 7.38
N HIS A 92 -12.48 -3.84 8.63
CA HIS A 92 -11.14 -4.30 8.93
C HIS A 92 -10.87 -5.69 8.32
N GLY A 93 -9.74 -5.82 7.63
CA GLY A 93 -9.31 -7.04 6.95
C GLY A 93 -9.81 -7.16 5.52
N ASP A 94 -10.74 -6.32 5.06
CA ASP A 94 -11.19 -6.36 3.68
C ASP A 94 -10.04 -6.04 2.72
N PRO A 95 -9.81 -6.86 1.69
CA PRO A 95 -8.83 -6.56 0.67
C PRO A 95 -9.36 -5.47 -0.25
N VAL A 96 -8.61 -4.38 -0.33
CA VAL A 96 -8.93 -3.25 -1.19
C VAL A 96 -7.74 -2.86 -2.05
N ARG A 97 -8.03 -2.16 -3.15
CA ARG A 97 -7.10 -1.34 -3.90
C ARG A 97 -7.62 0.09 -3.89
N VAL A 98 -6.81 1.02 -3.40
CA VAL A 98 -7.17 2.42 -3.27
C VAL A 98 -6.20 3.24 -4.09
N THR A 99 -6.73 4.09 -4.97
CA THR A 99 -5.94 5.03 -5.75
C THR A 99 -5.94 6.37 -5.02
N PHE A 100 -4.74 6.93 -4.83
CA PHE A 100 -4.53 8.22 -4.23
C PHE A 100 -3.93 9.18 -5.25
N SER A 101 -4.26 10.45 -5.12
CA SER A 101 -3.67 11.53 -5.90
C SER A 101 -3.30 12.68 -5.00
N THR A 102 -2.02 13.00 -4.99
CA THR A 102 -1.47 14.06 -4.14
C THR A 102 -0.64 15.04 -4.99
N PRO A 103 -0.63 16.34 -4.65
CA PRO A 103 0.18 17.31 -5.38
C PRO A 103 1.69 17.02 -5.34
N THR A 104 2.16 16.32 -4.30
CA THR A 104 3.60 16.12 -4.05
C THR A 104 4.12 14.75 -4.50
N LEU A 105 3.28 13.70 -4.45
CA LEU A 105 3.69 12.33 -4.80
C LEU A 105 3.07 11.84 -6.12
N GLY A 106 2.21 12.66 -6.74
CA GLY A 106 1.44 12.25 -7.91
C GLY A 106 0.38 11.21 -7.56
N THR A 107 0.03 10.41 -8.56
CA THR A 107 -0.96 9.32 -8.46
C THR A 107 -0.26 8.00 -8.16
N PHE A 108 -0.81 7.25 -7.21
CA PHE A 108 -0.32 5.92 -6.84
C PHE A 108 -1.47 5.07 -6.30
N ALA A 109 -1.36 3.75 -6.40
CA ALA A 109 -2.32 2.81 -5.85
C ALA A 109 -1.70 2.04 -4.67
N VAL A 110 -2.51 1.79 -3.65
CA VAL A 110 -2.15 0.95 -2.51
C VAL A 110 -3.14 -0.20 -2.42
N SER A 111 -2.65 -1.43 -2.42
CA SER A 111 -3.46 -2.65 -2.34
C SER A 111 -3.16 -3.42 -1.07
N GLY A 112 -4.17 -3.85 -0.31
CA GLY A 112 -3.92 -4.59 0.92
C GLY A 112 -5.15 -4.71 1.79
N PRO A 113 -5.02 -5.31 2.99
CA PRO A 113 -6.10 -5.33 3.96
C PRO A 113 -6.37 -3.94 4.50
N LEU A 114 -7.65 -3.58 4.64
CA LEU A 114 -8.03 -2.41 5.42
C LEU A 114 -7.71 -2.62 6.89
N THR A 115 -7.12 -1.61 7.51
CA THR A 115 -6.79 -1.60 8.93
C THR A 115 -7.65 -0.57 9.64
N ALA A 116 -8.39 -1.01 10.66
CA ALA A 116 -9.17 -0.16 11.55
C ALA A 116 -8.52 -0.14 12.94
N GLY A 117 -8.89 0.85 13.75
CA GLY A 117 -8.49 0.96 15.14
C GLY A 117 -9.68 1.16 16.06
N GLN A 118 -9.39 1.62 17.27
CA GLN A 118 -10.39 2.23 18.15
C GLN A 118 -10.70 3.70 17.76
N ASP A 119 -10.00 4.21 16.75
CA ASP A 119 -10.29 5.48 16.08
C ASP A 119 -11.27 5.27 14.91
N GLU A 120 -11.79 6.37 14.37
CA GLU A 120 -12.71 6.34 13.22
C GLU A 120 -11.97 6.20 11.86
N LEU A 121 -10.67 5.88 11.89
CA LEU A 121 -9.84 5.87 10.68
C LEU A 121 -9.81 4.48 10.03
N LEU A 122 -10.07 4.45 8.74
CA LEU A 122 -9.79 3.29 7.88
C LEU A 122 -8.54 3.57 7.06
N LEU A 123 -7.56 2.67 7.14
CA LEU A 123 -6.28 2.81 6.44
C LEU A 123 -6.00 1.61 5.55
N VAL A 124 -5.30 1.84 4.44
CA VAL A 124 -4.62 0.79 3.66
C VAL A 124 -3.14 1.14 3.61
N GLY A 125 -2.27 0.24 4.09
CA GLY A 125 -0.90 0.65 4.41
C GLY A 125 -0.89 1.81 5.43
N SER A 126 -0.02 2.79 5.22
CA SER A 126 0.03 4.02 6.03
C SER A 126 -0.96 5.11 5.59
N TRP A 127 -1.78 4.86 4.57
CA TRP A 127 -2.61 5.87 3.94
C TRP A 127 -4.06 5.83 4.44
N ILE A 128 -4.62 7.00 4.76
CA ILE A 128 -6.00 7.14 5.24
C ILE A 128 -6.96 7.05 4.05
N VAL A 129 -7.85 6.06 4.09
CA VAL A 129 -8.91 5.85 3.10
C VAL A 129 -10.18 6.60 3.51
N ALA A 130 -10.54 6.56 4.80
CA ALA A 130 -11.70 7.26 5.33
C ALA A 130 -11.55 7.66 6.80
N ASN A 131 -12.34 8.63 7.21
CA ASN A 131 -12.49 9.10 8.59
C ASN A 131 -13.99 9.28 8.90
N GLY A 132 -14.50 8.62 9.93
CA GLY A 132 -15.92 8.76 10.33
C GLY A 132 -16.91 8.31 9.25
N GLY A 133 -16.49 7.42 8.34
CA GLY A 133 -17.28 6.99 7.18
C GLY A 133 -17.18 7.90 5.96
N GLU A 134 -16.52 9.06 6.07
CA GLU A 134 -16.26 9.95 4.94
C GLU A 134 -14.94 9.60 4.25
N VAL A 135 -14.97 9.52 2.92
CA VAL A 135 -13.78 9.23 2.13
C VAL A 135 -12.76 10.38 2.23
N ALA A 136 -11.49 10.04 2.41
CA ALA A 136 -10.44 11.03 2.59
C ALA A 136 -10.21 11.87 1.31
N PRO A 137 -9.84 13.17 1.42
CA PRO A 137 -9.79 14.09 0.26
C PRO A 137 -8.81 13.76 -0.86
N ARG A 138 -7.89 12.81 -0.64
CA ARG A 138 -6.85 12.41 -1.61
C ARG A 138 -7.13 11.07 -2.26
N VAL A 139 -8.26 10.44 -1.94
CA VAL A 139 -8.70 9.18 -2.53
C VAL A 139 -9.45 9.47 -3.83
N GLU A 140 -8.99 8.88 -4.93
CA GLU A 140 -9.66 8.96 -6.23
C GLU A 140 -10.62 7.78 -6.45
N SER A 141 -10.25 6.59 -6.00
CA SER A 141 -11.08 5.39 -6.15
C SER A 141 -10.83 4.38 -5.03
N VAL A 142 -11.87 3.64 -4.65
CA VAL A 142 -11.79 2.51 -3.72
C VAL A 142 -12.39 1.28 -4.39
N GLU A 143 -11.59 0.25 -4.56
CA GLU A 143 -12.00 -1.02 -5.17
C GLU A 143 -11.87 -2.14 -4.14
N ARG A 144 -12.96 -2.87 -3.87
CA ARG A 144 -12.88 -4.12 -3.10
C ARG A 144 -12.41 -5.23 -4.01
N LEU A 145 -11.31 -5.89 -3.63
CA LEU A 145 -10.75 -6.98 -4.42
C LEU A 145 -11.57 -8.26 -4.19
N GLY A 146 -11.89 -8.98 -5.25
CA GLY A 146 -12.61 -10.27 -5.21
C GLY A 146 -11.79 -11.45 -4.67
N LEU A 147 -10.83 -11.21 -3.78
CA LEU A 147 -9.96 -12.20 -3.15
C LEU A 147 -10.16 -12.21 -1.63
N SER A 148 -9.58 -13.19 -0.94
CA SER A 148 -9.48 -13.18 0.52
C SER A 148 -8.03 -12.99 0.96
N VAL A 149 -7.79 -12.14 1.95
CA VAL A 149 -6.44 -11.94 2.51
C VAL A 149 -6.10 -13.07 3.46
N HIS A 150 -4.89 -13.61 3.38
CA HIS A 150 -4.38 -14.58 4.34
C HIS A 150 -4.30 -13.94 5.74
N SER A 151 -4.81 -14.63 6.76
CA SER A 151 -4.91 -14.09 8.14
C SER A 151 -3.60 -13.54 8.70
N ALA A 152 -2.47 -14.20 8.43
CA ALA A 152 -1.12 -13.74 8.82
C ALA A 152 -0.69 -12.38 8.21
N HIS A 153 -1.42 -11.86 7.23
CA HIS A 153 -1.16 -10.55 6.62
C HIS A 153 -2.09 -9.45 7.14
N VAL A 154 -3.11 -9.79 7.94
CA VAL A 154 -4.00 -8.82 8.57
C VAL A 154 -3.51 -8.61 10.00
N PRO A 155 -3.06 -7.40 10.38
CA PRO A 155 -2.65 -7.13 11.75
C PRO A 155 -3.88 -7.06 12.65
N SER A 156 -3.69 -7.22 13.97
CA SER A 156 -4.75 -6.90 14.93
C SER A 156 -5.20 -5.44 14.79
N PRO A 157 -6.48 -5.11 15.11
CA PRO A 157 -6.95 -3.73 15.11
C PRO A 157 -6.05 -2.83 15.96
N ARG A 158 -5.81 -1.60 15.51
CA ARG A 158 -4.95 -0.64 16.22
C ARG A 158 -5.58 -0.35 17.59
N ALA A 159 -4.81 -0.54 18.66
CA ALA A 159 -5.22 -0.13 20.01
C ALA A 159 -5.38 1.40 20.07
N ALA A 160 -6.33 1.90 20.89
CA ALA A 160 -6.33 3.32 21.22
C ALA A 160 -4.98 3.69 21.85
N LYS A 161 -4.51 4.88 21.52
CA LYS A 161 -3.39 5.48 22.25
C LYS A 161 -3.87 5.63 23.71
N ALA A 162 -3.16 5.02 24.66
CA ALA A 162 -3.35 5.38 26.05
C ALA A 162 -3.02 6.87 26.19
N GLU A 163 -3.98 7.67 26.65
CA GLU A 163 -3.78 9.08 27.01
C GLU A 163 -2.81 9.22 28.19
#